data_AF-A0A929KHU6-F1
#
_entry.id   AF-A0A929KHU6-F1
#
_cell.length_a   1.000
_cell.length_b   1.000
_cell.length_c   1.000
_cell.angle_alpha   90.00
_cell.angle_beta   90.00
_cell.angle_gamma   90.00
#
_symmetry.space_group_name_H-M   'P 1'
#
loop_
_entity.id
_entity.type
_entity.pdbx_description
1 polymer ?
#
loop_
_entity_poly.entity_id
_entity_poly.type
_entity_poly.pdbx_seq_one_letter_code
_entity_poly.pdbx_strand_id
1 'polypeptide(L)'
;MKNNMNLRSSLILIVLLAFNLLVAGCNKDRGVLYKRTKEGKTIELGLVIPEIGSKRNDTLNMALYPNARWFFMDLGLLQNKHNLNLIKKAIQEDLPVRAKVFEDNSSEIAEIYPASQTEIDQYRKSKVK
;
A
#
# COMPACT_ATOMS: atom_id res chain seq x y z
N MET A 1 -10.01 -68.92 -13.76
CA MET A 1 -9.58 -67.52 -14.01
C MET A 1 -10.63 -66.56 -13.43
N LYS A 2 -10.46 -66.07 -12.19
CA LYS A 2 -11.41 -65.13 -11.56
C LYS A 2 -10.77 -64.21 -10.50
N ASN A 3 -9.48 -63.88 -10.58
CA ASN A 3 -8.81 -63.06 -9.54
C ASN A 3 -8.29 -61.69 -10.01
N ASN A 4 -8.41 -61.33 -11.30
CA ASN A 4 -7.77 -60.11 -11.83
C ASN A 4 -8.71 -58.88 -11.95
N MET A 5 -10.02 -59.04 -11.72
CA MET A 5 -10.98 -57.92 -11.83
C MET A 5 -11.05 -57.05 -10.57
N ASN A 6 -10.87 -57.63 -9.37
CA ASN A 6 -10.98 -56.88 -8.11
C ASN A 6 -9.76 -55.99 -7.84
N LEU A 7 -8.56 -56.41 -8.29
CA LEU A 7 -7.32 -55.67 -8.04
C LEU A 7 -7.28 -54.34 -8.81
N ARG A 8 -7.85 -54.30 -10.02
CA ARG A 8 -7.91 -53.09 -10.86
C ARG A 8 -8.89 -52.05 -10.32
N SER A 9 -10.04 -52.48 -9.80
CA SER A 9 -11.03 -51.58 -9.20
C SER A 9 -10.54 -50.96 -7.89
N SER A 10 -9.82 -51.72 -7.05
CA SER A 10 -9.23 -51.19 -5.81
C SER A 10 -8.13 -50.16 -6.07
N LEU A 11 -7.32 -50.35 -7.12
CA LEU A 11 -6.26 -49.41 -7.51
C LEU A 11 -6.82 -48.07 -8.00
N ILE A 12 -7.91 -48.10 -8.77
CA ILE A 12 -8.59 -46.89 -9.26
C ILE A 12 -9.18 -46.09 -8.10
N LEU A 13 -9.75 -46.77 -7.10
CA LEU A 13 -10.33 -46.15 -5.91
C LEU A 13 -9.29 -45.45 -5.04
N ILE A 14 -8.11 -46.06 -4.87
CA ILE A 14 -7.00 -45.48 -4.09
C ILE A 14 -6.43 -44.24 -4.79
N VAL A 15 -6.28 -44.26 -6.11
CA VAL A 15 -5.80 -43.11 -6.90
C VAL A 15 -6.79 -41.95 -6.83
N LEU A 16 -8.09 -42.23 -6.91
CA LEU A 16 -9.13 -41.20 -6.78
C LEU A 16 -9.21 -40.61 -5.37
N LEU A 17 -8.99 -41.42 -4.32
CA LEU A 17 -8.95 -40.91 -2.93
C LEU A 17 -7.72 -40.01 -2.70
N ALA A 18 -6.57 -40.39 -3.24
CA ALA A 18 -5.34 -39.59 -3.15
C ALA A 18 -5.47 -38.26 -3.90
N PHE A 19 -6.18 -38.23 -5.03
CA PHE A 19 -6.42 -37.00 -5.79
C PHE A 19 -7.35 -36.02 -5.04
N ASN A 20 -8.37 -36.53 -4.33
CA ASN A 20 -9.25 -35.67 -3.52
C ASN A 20 -8.54 -35.06 -2.30
N LEU A 21 -7.54 -35.75 -1.73
CA LEU A 21 -6.72 -35.21 -0.64
C LEU A 21 -5.72 -34.14 -1.11
N LEU A 22 -5.31 -34.13 -2.38
CA LEU A 22 -4.40 -33.13 -2.94
C LEU A 22 -5.11 -31.80 -3.27
N VAL A 23 -6.42 -31.80 -3.50
CA VAL A 23 -7.19 -30.60 -3.85
C VAL A 23 -7.84 -29.95 -2.61
N ALA A 24 -7.97 -30.69 -1.51
CA ALA A 24 -8.51 -30.20 -0.24
C ALA A 24 -7.40 -29.57 0.62
N GLY A 25 -7.25 -28.24 0.56
CA GLY A 25 -6.74 -27.51 1.73
C GLY A 25 -5.60 -26.52 1.51
N CYS A 26 -5.60 -25.75 0.43
CA CYS A 26 -5.00 -24.41 0.48
C CYS A 26 -5.89 -23.37 -0.21
N ASN A 27 -7.18 -23.38 0.14
CA ASN A 27 -7.96 -22.16 0.09
C ASN A 27 -7.54 -21.31 1.27
N LYS A 28 -6.34 -20.69 1.17
CA LYS A 28 -6.05 -19.52 1.99
C LYS A 28 -7.06 -18.50 1.53
N ASP A 29 -8.11 -18.32 2.33
CA ASP A 29 -9.05 -17.21 2.18
C ASP A 29 -8.21 -15.98 1.90
N ARG A 30 -8.18 -15.58 0.63
CA ARG A 30 -7.88 -14.19 0.28
C ARG A 30 -9.16 -13.47 0.65
N GLY A 31 -9.44 -13.45 1.96
CA GLY A 31 -10.46 -12.61 2.56
C GLY A 31 -10.22 -11.27 1.93
N VAL A 32 -11.23 -10.82 1.18
CA VAL A 32 -11.22 -9.53 0.51
C VAL A 32 -10.72 -8.56 1.57
N LEU A 33 -9.46 -8.12 1.44
CA LEU A 33 -8.86 -7.15 2.32
C LEU A 33 -9.61 -5.87 1.94
N TYR A 34 -10.79 -5.70 2.53
CA TYR A 34 -11.53 -4.46 2.51
C TYR A 34 -10.53 -3.44 3.03
N LYS A 35 -9.98 -2.67 2.09
CA LYS A 35 -9.00 -1.66 2.40
C LYS A 35 -9.64 -0.77 3.46
N ARG A 36 -8.93 -0.62 4.57
CA ARG A 36 -9.47 0.02 5.77
C ARG A 36 -9.56 1.53 5.51
N THR A 37 -10.51 2.19 6.14
CA THR A 37 -10.51 3.65 6.27
C THR A 37 -10.09 3.96 7.69
N LYS A 38 -9.03 4.74 7.87
CA LYS A 38 -8.64 5.27 9.18
C LYS A 38 -9.22 6.68 9.31
N GLU A 39 -10.00 6.90 10.35
CA GLU A 39 -10.54 8.20 10.74
C GLU A 39 -9.80 8.69 11.98
N GLY A 40 -9.57 10.01 12.06
CA GLY A 40 -8.87 10.62 13.19
C GLY A 40 -8.65 12.10 12.99
N LYS A 41 -8.35 12.80 14.09
CA LYS A 41 -7.92 14.20 14.01
C LYS A 41 -6.58 14.28 13.28
N THR A 42 -6.39 15.35 12.50
CA THR A 42 -5.19 15.54 11.70
C THR A 42 -4.54 16.88 11.98
N ILE A 43 -3.22 16.93 11.82
CA ILE A 43 -2.39 18.12 11.96
C ILE A 43 -1.76 18.42 10.61
N GLU A 44 -1.79 19.68 10.21
CA GLU A 44 -1.18 20.13 8.96
C GLU A 44 0.34 20.32 9.12
N LEU A 45 1.12 19.67 8.25
CA LEU A 45 2.57 19.88 8.15
C LEU A 45 2.92 21.07 7.26
N GLY A 46 1.97 21.54 6.46
CA GLY A 46 2.17 22.61 5.48
C GLY A 46 2.75 22.11 4.15
N LEU A 47 3.45 23.01 3.46
CA LEU A 47 4.06 22.76 2.16
C LEU A 47 5.37 21.97 2.31
N VAL A 48 5.44 20.78 1.71
CA VAL A 48 6.56 19.85 1.85
C VAL A 48 7.02 19.29 0.51
N ILE A 49 8.29 18.89 0.43
CA ILE A 49 8.86 18.16 -0.71
C ILE A 49 8.92 16.67 -0.34
N PRO A 50 8.17 15.80 -1.02
CA PRO A 50 8.17 14.38 -0.70
C PRO A 50 9.36 13.66 -1.37
N GLU A 51 9.98 12.73 -0.65
CA GLU A 51 10.98 11.81 -1.19
C GLU A 51 10.71 10.39 -0.67
N ILE A 52 10.55 9.41 -1.57
CA ILE A 52 10.30 8.02 -1.17
C ILE A 52 11.63 7.37 -0.77
N GLY A 53 11.74 6.96 0.49
CA GLY A 53 12.91 6.21 0.98
C GLY A 53 12.78 4.71 0.70
N SER A 54 11.68 4.09 1.11
CA SER A 54 11.45 2.66 0.87
C SER A 54 9.96 2.30 0.83
N LYS A 55 9.64 1.21 0.14
CA LYS A 55 8.32 0.59 0.19
C LYS A 55 8.48 -0.88 0.58
N ARG A 56 7.88 -1.29 1.70
CA ARG A 56 7.89 -2.67 2.17
C ARG A 56 6.48 -3.07 2.58
N ASN A 57 5.97 -4.15 1.98
CA ASN A 57 4.59 -4.60 2.15
C ASN A 57 3.60 -3.45 1.87
N ASP A 58 2.67 -3.23 2.79
CA ASP A 58 1.69 -2.15 2.75
C ASP A 58 2.17 -0.87 3.44
N THR A 59 3.49 -0.67 3.61
CA THR A 59 4.03 0.55 4.21
C THR A 59 5.00 1.25 3.25
N LEU A 60 4.77 2.54 3.05
CA LEU A 60 5.68 3.44 2.36
C LEU A 60 6.38 4.31 3.40
N ASN A 61 7.71 4.29 3.46
CA ASN A 61 8.49 5.21 4.27
C ASN A 61 9.03 6.32 3.38
N MET A 62 8.95 7.55 3.86
CA MET A 62 9.32 8.73 3.07
C MET A 62 9.80 9.89 3.94
N ALA A 63 10.63 10.74 3.35
CA ALA A 63 11.00 12.04 3.91
C ALA A 63 10.05 13.12 3.37
N LEU A 64 9.73 14.11 4.20
CA LEU A 64 8.90 15.27 3.83
C LEU A 64 9.64 16.55 4.21
N TYR A 65 10.52 17.03 3.32
CA TYR A 65 11.32 18.23 3.61
C TYR A 65 10.44 19.47 3.74
N PRO A 66 10.77 20.42 4.64
CA PRO A 66 12.02 20.53 5.40
C PRO A 66 12.04 19.76 6.73
N ASN A 67 11.04 18.92 7.02
CA ASN A 67 10.98 18.20 8.29
C ASN A 67 12.11 17.15 8.36
N ALA A 68 12.96 17.25 9.38
CA ALA A 68 14.10 16.35 9.61
C ALA A 68 13.69 15.02 10.29
N ARG A 69 12.65 14.36 9.77
CA ARG A 69 12.21 13.04 10.26
C ARG A 69 11.59 12.20 9.16
N TRP A 70 11.55 10.89 9.39
CA TRP A 70 10.86 9.94 8.53
C TRP A 70 9.37 9.92 8.84
N PHE A 71 8.58 9.82 7.78
CA PHE A 71 7.14 9.60 7.83
C PHE A 71 6.82 8.28 7.16
N PHE A 72 5.63 7.75 7.45
CA PHE A 72 5.15 6.57 6.79
C PHE A 72 3.68 6.69 6.37
N MET A 73 3.29 5.88 5.39
CA MET A 73 1.94 5.78 4.89
C MET A 73 1.53 4.31 4.79
N ASP A 74 0.39 3.96 5.39
CA ASP A 74 -0.22 2.64 5.26
C ASP A 74 -0.99 2.53 3.93
N LEU A 75 -0.41 1.84 2.96
CA LEU A 75 -0.97 1.59 1.63
C LEU A 75 -2.14 0.60 1.64
N GLY A 76 -2.40 -0.06 2.76
CA GLY A 76 -3.58 -0.87 3.03
C GLY A 76 -4.85 -0.03 3.21
N LEU A 77 -4.72 1.30 3.39
CA LEU A 77 -5.85 2.21 3.47
C LEU A 77 -6.39 2.60 2.09
N LEU A 78 -7.70 2.80 1.96
CA LEU A 78 -8.35 3.16 0.68
C LEU A 78 -7.82 4.49 0.14
N GLN A 79 -7.82 5.51 0.99
CA GLN A 79 -7.41 6.88 0.64
C GLN A 79 -5.95 6.96 0.20
N ASN A 80 -5.09 6.08 0.72
CA ASN A 80 -3.65 6.16 0.50
C ASN A 80 -3.21 5.72 -0.89
N LYS A 81 -4.09 5.07 -1.68
CA LYS A 81 -3.83 4.86 -3.11
C LYS A 81 -3.79 6.20 -3.87
N HIS A 82 -4.69 7.13 -3.54
CA HIS A 82 -4.71 8.45 -4.17
C HIS A 82 -3.49 9.28 -3.73
N ASN A 83 -3.20 9.30 -2.42
CA ASN A 83 -2.05 10.00 -1.86
C ASN A 83 -0.73 9.52 -2.48
N LEU A 84 -0.55 8.20 -2.65
CA LEU A 84 0.63 7.63 -3.31
C LEU A 84 0.81 8.14 -4.74
N ASN A 85 -0.27 8.26 -5.50
CA ASN A 85 -0.20 8.76 -6.87
C ASN A 85 0.19 10.25 -6.91
N LEU A 86 -0.36 11.07 -6.01
CA LEU A 86 0.02 12.47 -5.87
C LEU A 86 1.49 12.62 -5.51
N ILE A 87 1.99 11.84 -4.56
CA ILE A 87 3.40 11.82 -4.17
C ILE A 87 4.29 11.48 -5.37
N LYS A 88 3.97 10.41 -6.10
CA LYS A 88 4.77 9.99 -7.26
C LYS A 88 4.82 11.07 -8.33
N LYS A 89 3.67 11.69 -8.62
CA LYS A 89 3.59 12.78 -9.60
C LYS A 89 4.41 13.99 -9.15
N ALA A 90 4.28 14.38 -7.88
CA ALA A 90 5.04 15.49 -7.30
C ALA A 90 6.55 15.25 -7.35
N ILE A 91 7.01 14.02 -7.08
CA ILE A 91 8.43 13.65 -7.23
C ILE A 91 8.88 13.74 -8.68
N GLN A 92 8.10 13.22 -9.62
CA GLN A 92 8.43 13.24 -11.05
C GLN A 92 8.49 14.67 -11.61
N GLU A 93 7.62 15.55 -11.14
CA GLU A 93 7.53 16.95 -11.59
C GLU A 93 8.37 17.90 -10.72
N ASP A 94 9.06 17.38 -9.70
CA ASP A 94 9.85 18.14 -8.73
C ASP A 94 9.04 19.32 -8.12
N LEU A 95 7.82 18.99 -7.67
CA LEU A 95 6.84 19.92 -7.09
C LEU A 95 6.58 19.64 -5.61
N PRO A 96 6.26 20.67 -4.82
CA PRO A 96 5.83 20.48 -3.45
C PRO A 96 4.37 20.00 -3.38
N VAL A 97 4.02 19.37 -2.26
CA VAL A 97 2.65 19.00 -1.90
C VAL A 97 2.33 19.52 -0.51
N ARG A 98 1.05 19.53 -0.16
CA ARG A 98 0.65 19.71 1.24
C ARG A 98 0.37 18.36 1.88
N ALA A 99 0.73 18.24 3.14
CA ALA A 99 0.59 17.01 3.90
C ALA A 99 -0.07 17.25 5.25
N LYS A 100 -0.91 16.29 5.65
CA LYS A 100 -1.44 16.17 7.00
C LYS A 100 -1.07 14.83 7.59
N VAL A 101 -0.81 14.81 8.89
CA VAL A 101 -0.52 13.61 9.68
C VAL A 101 -1.61 13.40 10.72
N PHE A 102 -1.76 12.17 11.19
CA PHE A 102 -2.68 11.93 12.30
C PHE A 102 -2.15 12.55 13.60
N GLU A 103 -3.05 13.11 14.42
CA GLU A 103 -2.69 13.72 15.71
C GLU A 103 -2.19 12.66 16.72
N ASP A 104 -2.79 11.47 16.70
CA ASP A 104 -2.40 10.33 17.55
C ASP A 104 -1.05 9.71 17.16
N ASN A 105 -0.65 9.87 15.90
CA ASN A 105 0.62 9.43 15.36
C ASN A 105 1.15 10.42 14.31
N SER A 106 1.87 11.43 14.79
CA SER A 106 2.38 12.51 13.94
C SER A 106 3.42 12.11 12.88
N SER A 107 3.79 10.83 12.80
CA SER A 107 4.66 10.28 11.74
C SER A 107 3.86 9.57 10.64
N GLU A 108 2.58 9.27 10.87
CA GLU A 108 1.71 8.62 9.90
C GLU A 108 0.98 9.66 9.06
N ILE A 109 1.14 9.56 7.74
CA ILE A 109 0.48 10.45 6.78
C ILE A 109 -0.99 10.08 6.67
N ALA A 110 -1.85 11.04 6.97
CA ALA A 110 -3.30 10.92 6.84
C ALA A 110 -3.76 11.32 5.44
N GLU A 111 -3.23 12.43 4.92
CA GLU A 111 -3.70 13.03 3.67
C GLU A 111 -2.58 13.77 2.94
N ILE A 112 -2.60 13.68 1.60
CA ILE A 112 -1.76 14.47 0.71
C ILE A 112 -2.68 15.15 -0.30
N TYR A 113 -2.43 16.43 -0.56
CA TYR A 113 -3.17 17.20 -1.55
C TYR A 113 -2.23 18.09 -2.36
N PRO A 114 -2.59 18.42 -3.61
CA PRO A 114 -1.75 19.28 -4.44
C PRO A 114 -1.56 20.65 -3.80
N ALA A 115 -0.34 21.18 -3.93
CA ALA A 115 -0.07 22.58 -3.63
C ALA A 115 -0.86 23.49 -4.58
N SER A 116 -1.25 24.68 -4.11
CA SER A 116 -1.88 25.69 -4.95
C SER A 116 -0.90 26.24 -6.00
N GLN A 117 -1.43 26.84 -7.07
CA GLN A 117 -0.59 27.42 -8.12
C GLN A 117 0.33 28.51 -7.57
N THR A 118 -0.17 29.35 -6.66
CA THR A 118 0.61 30.40 -5.99
C THR A 118 1.81 29.83 -5.23
N GLU A 119 1.63 28.72 -4.52
CA GLU A 119 2.71 28.04 -3.78
C GLU A 119 3.75 27.43 -4.72
N ILE A 120 3.28 26.82 -5.81
CA ILE A 120 4.16 26.27 -6.86
C ILE A 120 5.02 27.38 -7.48
N ASP A 121 4.42 28.53 -7.77
CA ASP A 121 5.13 29.67 -8.35
C ASP A 121 6.15 30.25 -7.37
N GLN A 122 5.81 30.35 -6.09
CA GLN A 122 6.74 30.76 -5.04
C GLN A 122 7.90 29.78 -4.89
N TYR A 123 7.62 28.49 -4.90
CA TYR A 123 8.63 27.43 -4.82
C TYR A 123 9.59 27.44 -6.02
N ARG A 124 9.07 27.60 -7.23
CA ARG A 124 9.92 27.70 -8.44
C ARG A 124 10.83 28.93 -8.37
N LYS A 125 10.32 30.07 -7.91
CA LYS A 125 11.11 31.29 -7.71
C LYS A 125 12.22 31.10 -6.68
N SER A 126 11.98 30.36 -5.60
CA SER A 126 13.00 30.15 -4.56
C SER A 126 14.14 29.20 -4.99
N LYS A 127 13.90 28.36 -6.00
CA LYS A 127 14.91 27.48 -6.61
C LYS A 127 15.83 28.18 -7.61
N VAL A 128 15.37 29.24 -8.27
CA VAL A 128 16.20 30.05 -9.17
C VAL A 128 17.03 31.01 -8.31
N LYS A 129 18.22 30.56 -7.92
CA LYS A 129 19.26 31.39 -7.29
C LYS A 129 20.40 31.63 -8.27
#